data_AF-A0A818K9R3-F1
#
_entry.id   AF-A0A818K9R3-F1
#
_cell.length_a   1.000
_cell.length_b   1.000
_cell.length_c   1.000
_cell.angle_alpha   90.00
_cell.angle_beta   90.00
_cell.angle_gamma   90.00
#
_symmetry.space_group_name_H-M   'P 1'
#
loop_
_entity.id
_entity.type
_entity.pdbx_description
1 polymer ?
#
loop_
_entity_poly.entity_id
_entity_poly.type
_entity_poly.pdbx_seq_one_letter_code
_entity_poly.pdbx_strand_id
1 'polypeptide(L)'
;MHITVASNYDDLRIGILFNRILQLLSSTQPPETASGATLVQCIAKINNKNLQQIINYDNQQSYDQIYLLINHITKRLDNEVEQAKINLFQAAKNGPMYGCLSGINALLTIIHDDKYENEQEINQWKILFDHLIKLCLEIASLTGPIVSSSSPEGMMPMELTEICGKDDDDDENSNGQITSQMLLVCCWRTIKEISLLFSRLGQIGIKYIQNENQYRFISLKQVHIICDYYMEQLLKSRHCGAYELAYTGFLIICEQLWSANCDDLCNLPIKWIENGIKMVEENSLDKNKLCLTRRSGGLPFYLQSILTDEPIKQRGQQRTYVAKLMDTLLNIIQNDPDTIQIDGQILENSRKITYLSTLIHAYNTVRSFYRNQRFSNDVYPYIERGLHLSITGFTSSIWMIRNSATLLLSTIVQRIFGPSKTKDGEDNLSKKNSMTSREFFNKYPSLFHLFYQQLQQTTSTRSSIESLSSSCLFAILLILRRLYPSPLDGIDCSLTLDKLLPFVIK
;
A
#
# COMPACT_ATOMS: atom_id res chain seq x y z
N MET A 1 34.66 3.39 -47.46
CA MET A 1 35.27 2.32 -46.62
C MET A 1 35.38 2.70 -45.14
N HIS A 2 35.81 3.92 -44.76
CA HIS A 2 35.90 4.27 -43.33
C HIS A 2 34.56 4.39 -42.59
N ILE A 3 33.47 4.78 -43.27
CA ILE A 3 32.13 4.92 -42.64
C ILE A 3 31.52 3.53 -42.29
N THR A 4 31.72 2.52 -43.14
CA THR A 4 31.21 1.15 -42.92
C THR A 4 31.98 0.34 -41.89
N VAL A 5 33.26 0.67 -41.65
CA VAL A 5 34.07 0.01 -40.59
C VAL A 5 33.73 0.59 -39.22
N ALA A 6 33.44 1.89 -39.12
CA ALA A 6 33.01 2.53 -37.88
C ALA A 6 31.63 2.03 -37.42
N SER A 7 30.66 1.88 -38.35
CA SER A 7 29.33 1.35 -38.02
C SER A 7 29.39 -0.08 -37.47
N ASN A 8 30.23 -0.95 -38.05
CA ASN A 8 30.40 -2.32 -37.55
C ASN A 8 31.04 -2.39 -36.16
N TYR A 9 31.89 -1.42 -35.80
CA TYR A 9 32.54 -1.39 -34.49
C TYR A 9 31.59 -0.93 -33.38
N ASP A 10 30.73 0.05 -33.70
CA ASP A 10 29.69 0.52 -32.77
C ASP A 10 28.59 -0.53 -32.57
N ASP A 11 28.21 -1.26 -33.63
CA ASP A 11 27.26 -2.38 -33.53
C ASP A 11 27.81 -3.52 -32.66
N LEU A 12 29.10 -3.86 -32.80
CA LEU A 12 29.76 -4.85 -31.94
C LEU A 12 29.75 -4.42 -30.47
N ARG A 13 30.05 -3.14 -30.19
CA ARG A 13 30.01 -2.59 -28.82
C ARG A 13 28.61 -2.64 -28.22
N ILE A 14 27.59 -2.34 -29.03
CA ILE A 14 26.20 -2.42 -28.59
C ILE A 14 25.80 -3.87 -28.31
N GLY A 15 26.24 -4.83 -29.12
CA GLY A 15 26.04 -6.26 -28.86
C GLY A 15 26.70 -6.73 -27.56
N ILE A 16 27.94 -6.33 -27.31
CA ILE A 16 28.65 -6.64 -26.05
C ILE A 16 27.92 -6.02 -24.86
N LEU A 17 27.51 -4.76 -24.96
CA LEU A 17 26.77 -4.06 -23.91
C LEU A 17 25.43 -4.73 -23.64
N PHE A 18 24.69 -5.12 -24.68
CA PHE A 18 23.41 -5.79 -24.55
C PHE A 18 23.55 -7.16 -23.86
N ASN A 19 24.56 -7.94 -24.22
CA ASN A 19 24.86 -9.19 -23.52
C ASN A 19 25.19 -8.97 -22.04
N ARG A 20 25.95 -7.90 -21.72
CA ARG A 20 26.23 -7.54 -20.32
C ARG A 20 24.96 -7.13 -19.57
N ILE A 21 24.05 -6.41 -20.22
CA ILE A 21 22.74 -6.07 -19.64
C ILE A 21 21.95 -7.32 -19.30
N LEU A 22 21.87 -8.30 -20.21
CA LEU A 22 21.16 -9.55 -19.94
C LEU A 22 21.76 -10.30 -18.75
N GLN A 23 23.09 -10.31 -18.60
CA GLN A 23 23.74 -10.88 -17.42
C GLN A 23 23.36 -10.14 -16.12
N LEU A 24 23.34 -8.80 -16.16
CA LEU A 24 22.96 -7.98 -15.01
C LEU A 24 21.48 -8.19 -14.65
N LEU A 25 20.60 -8.34 -15.63
CA LEU A 25 19.17 -8.61 -15.40
C LEU A 25 18.94 -10.03 -14.83
N SER A 26 19.78 -11.00 -15.13
CA SER A 26 19.73 -12.34 -14.50
C SER A 26 20.52 -12.42 -13.18
N SER A 27 21.03 -11.30 -12.64
CA SER A 27 21.81 -11.32 -11.40
C SER A 27 20.93 -11.55 -10.16
N THR A 28 21.48 -12.25 -9.17
CA THR A 28 20.88 -12.38 -7.83
C THR A 28 21.04 -11.14 -6.98
N GLN A 29 21.91 -10.21 -7.38
CA GLN A 29 22.19 -8.99 -6.64
C GLN A 29 21.28 -7.85 -7.11
N PRO A 30 20.42 -7.29 -6.23
CA PRO A 30 19.51 -6.22 -6.62
C PRO A 30 20.17 -4.94 -7.18
N PRO A 31 21.37 -4.50 -6.72
CA PRO A 31 22.04 -3.36 -7.35
C PRO A 31 22.45 -3.62 -8.81
N GLU A 32 22.82 -4.87 -9.12
CA GLU A 32 23.19 -5.25 -10.48
C GLU A 32 21.96 -5.28 -11.39
N THR A 33 20.83 -5.84 -10.94
CA THR A 33 19.60 -5.83 -11.73
C THR A 33 19.08 -4.42 -11.98
N ALA A 34 19.17 -3.52 -10.98
CA ALA A 34 18.84 -2.10 -11.15
C ALA A 34 19.77 -1.41 -12.18
N SER A 35 21.05 -1.78 -12.19
CA SER A 35 22.01 -1.30 -13.20
C SER A 35 21.64 -1.82 -14.59
N GLY A 36 21.30 -3.10 -14.73
CA GLY A 36 20.81 -3.69 -15.97
C GLY A 36 19.55 -2.98 -16.50
N ALA A 37 18.57 -2.72 -15.63
CA ALA A 37 17.34 -2.04 -15.98
C ALA A 37 17.58 -0.58 -16.44
N THR A 38 18.53 0.11 -15.81
CA THR A 38 18.92 1.47 -16.24
C THR A 38 19.64 1.44 -17.59
N LEU A 39 20.58 0.50 -17.76
CA LEU A 39 21.36 0.38 -18.99
C LEU A 39 20.49 -0.01 -20.19
N VAL A 40 19.45 -0.83 -20.01
CA VAL A 40 18.55 -1.18 -21.12
C VAL A 40 17.75 0.05 -21.61
N GLN A 41 17.35 0.95 -20.71
CA GLN A 41 16.75 2.24 -21.11
C GLN A 41 17.74 3.11 -21.88
N CYS A 42 19.02 3.11 -21.51
CA CYS A 42 20.05 3.83 -22.25
C CYS A 42 20.19 3.27 -23.66
N ILE A 43 20.26 1.94 -23.83
CA ILE A 43 20.28 1.32 -25.16
C ILE A 43 19.05 1.74 -25.96
N ALA A 44 17.86 1.66 -25.39
CA ALA A 44 16.62 2.04 -26.06
C ALA A 44 16.63 3.49 -26.59
N LYS A 45 17.30 4.41 -25.88
CA LYS A 45 17.42 5.82 -26.27
C LYS A 45 18.47 6.10 -27.35
N ILE A 46 19.47 5.23 -27.51
CA ILE A 46 20.53 5.39 -28.53
C ILE A 46 19.99 5.21 -29.96
N ASN A 47 18.82 4.56 -30.11
CA ASN A 47 18.11 4.36 -31.39
C ASN A 47 19.01 3.80 -32.52
N ASN A 48 19.44 2.54 -32.38
CA ASN A 48 20.29 1.87 -33.38
C ASN A 48 19.44 1.05 -34.37
N LYS A 49 19.53 1.41 -35.65
CA LYS A 49 18.83 0.74 -36.77
C LYS A 49 19.24 -0.73 -36.96
N ASN A 50 20.45 -1.11 -36.55
CA ASN A 50 20.97 -2.47 -36.68
C ASN A 50 20.67 -3.34 -35.46
N LEU A 51 19.98 -2.82 -34.42
CA LEU A 51 19.73 -3.58 -33.20
C LEU A 51 19.05 -4.92 -33.46
N GLN A 52 18.11 -4.98 -34.40
CA GLN A 52 17.42 -6.23 -34.78
C GLN A 52 18.39 -7.33 -35.23
N GLN A 53 19.44 -6.95 -35.97
CA GLN A 53 20.51 -7.86 -36.40
C GLN A 53 21.43 -8.20 -35.22
N ILE A 54 21.78 -7.21 -34.40
CA ILE A 54 22.67 -7.38 -33.23
C ILE A 54 22.09 -8.39 -32.22
N ILE A 55 20.78 -8.39 -32.02
CA ILE A 55 20.09 -9.31 -31.10
C ILE A 55 19.62 -10.61 -31.77
N ASN A 56 20.04 -10.87 -33.02
CA ASN A 56 19.67 -12.05 -33.81
C ASN A 56 18.15 -12.27 -33.88
N TYR A 57 17.38 -11.21 -34.12
CA TYR A 57 15.94 -11.34 -34.30
C TYR A 57 15.60 -11.64 -35.76
N ASP A 58 15.52 -12.93 -36.10
CA ASP A 58 15.22 -13.43 -37.44
C ASP A 58 13.79 -13.10 -37.87
N ASN A 59 13.61 -11.91 -38.43
CA ASN A 59 12.38 -11.52 -39.11
C ASN A 59 12.68 -10.46 -40.18
N GLN A 60 12.01 -10.58 -41.34
CA GLN A 60 12.18 -9.63 -42.46
C GLN A 60 11.52 -8.27 -42.19
N GLN A 61 10.57 -8.21 -41.25
CA GLN A 61 9.88 -6.99 -40.87
C GLN A 61 10.73 -6.16 -39.89
N SER A 62 10.79 -4.85 -40.09
CA SER A 62 11.44 -3.92 -39.16
C SER A 62 10.51 -3.62 -37.98
N TYR A 63 11.04 -3.72 -36.76
CA TYR A 63 10.29 -3.46 -35.53
C TYR A 63 10.85 -2.26 -34.77
N ASP A 64 10.00 -1.63 -33.97
CA ASP A 64 10.42 -0.63 -33.00
C ASP A 64 11.46 -1.23 -32.02
N GLN A 65 12.49 -0.44 -31.71
CA GLN A 65 13.58 -0.89 -30.85
C GLN A 65 13.11 -1.25 -29.43
N ILE A 66 12.15 -0.53 -28.85
CA ILE A 66 11.61 -0.84 -27.52
C ILE A 66 10.87 -2.17 -27.58
N TYR A 67 10.06 -2.40 -28.62
CA TYR A 67 9.40 -3.69 -28.85
C TYR A 67 10.41 -4.84 -28.90
N LEU A 68 11.48 -4.70 -29.70
CA LEU A 68 12.52 -5.71 -29.84
C LEU A 68 13.19 -6.04 -28.51
N LEU A 69 13.55 -5.02 -27.72
CA LEU A 69 14.18 -5.18 -26.41
C LEU A 69 13.24 -5.87 -25.41
N ILE A 70 11.99 -5.43 -25.31
CA ILE A 70 10.99 -6.05 -24.42
C ILE A 70 10.76 -7.50 -24.82
N ASN A 71 10.56 -7.78 -26.11
CA ASN A 71 10.33 -9.14 -26.59
C ASN A 71 11.53 -10.06 -26.30
N HIS A 72 12.76 -9.57 -26.49
CA HIS A 72 13.96 -10.36 -26.19
C HIS A 72 14.10 -10.64 -24.68
N ILE A 73 13.85 -9.65 -23.82
CA ILE A 73 13.86 -9.85 -22.37
C ILE A 73 12.71 -10.77 -21.93
N THR A 74 11.56 -10.70 -22.60
CA THR A 74 10.42 -11.60 -22.34
C THR A 74 10.79 -13.05 -22.64
N LYS A 75 11.44 -13.34 -23.77
CA LYS A 75 11.97 -14.69 -24.08
C LYS A 75 12.98 -15.17 -23.03
N ARG A 76 13.79 -14.26 -22.47
CA ARG A 76 14.70 -14.60 -21.37
C ARG A 76 13.93 -14.94 -20.09
N LEU A 77 12.93 -14.12 -19.76
CA LEU A 77 12.04 -14.36 -18.63
C LEU A 77 11.31 -15.69 -18.76
N ASP A 78 10.80 -16.05 -19.95
CA ASP A 78 10.18 -17.37 -20.20
C ASP A 78 11.10 -18.52 -19.76
N ASN A 79 12.38 -18.47 -20.16
CA ASN A 79 13.36 -19.48 -19.74
C ASN A 79 13.57 -19.51 -18.22
N GLU A 80 13.63 -18.35 -17.56
CA GLU A 80 13.78 -18.26 -16.11
C GLU A 80 12.55 -18.79 -15.37
N VAL A 81 11.35 -18.59 -15.92
CA VAL A 81 10.09 -19.13 -15.40
C VAL A 81 10.03 -20.64 -15.53
N GLU A 82 10.48 -21.21 -16.66
CA GLU A 82 10.55 -22.67 -16.81
C GLU A 82 11.50 -23.31 -15.79
N GLN A 83 12.64 -22.67 -15.47
CA GLN A 83 13.50 -23.12 -14.39
C GLN A 83 12.82 -23.01 -13.02
N ALA A 84 12.06 -21.94 -12.78
CA ALA A 84 11.32 -21.74 -11.54
C ALA A 84 10.19 -22.74 -11.32
N LYS A 85 9.53 -23.20 -12.39
CA LYS A 85 8.53 -24.28 -12.35
C LYS A 85 9.13 -25.61 -11.91
N ILE A 86 10.35 -25.91 -12.37
CA ILE A 86 11.07 -27.13 -11.99
C ILE A 86 11.54 -27.02 -10.54
N ASN A 87 12.23 -25.93 -10.19
CA ASN A 87 12.74 -25.70 -8.85
C ASN A 87 12.90 -24.21 -8.57
N LEU A 88 11.89 -23.63 -7.89
CA LEU A 88 11.88 -22.21 -7.54
C LEU A 88 13.05 -21.80 -6.64
N PHE A 89 13.51 -22.68 -5.76
CA PHE A 89 14.64 -22.44 -4.88
C PHE A 89 15.94 -22.28 -5.69
N GLN A 90 16.19 -23.17 -6.66
CA GLN A 90 17.33 -23.09 -7.57
C GLN A 90 17.23 -21.87 -8.50
N ALA A 91 16.02 -21.55 -8.96
CA ALA A 91 15.78 -20.37 -9.79
C ALA A 91 16.13 -19.06 -9.06
N ALA A 92 15.95 -18.98 -7.74
CA ALA A 92 16.37 -17.83 -6.95
C ALA A 92 17.88 -17.51 -7.05
N LYS A 93 18.71 -18.50 -7.42
CA LYS A 93 20.15 -18.33 -7.66
C LYS A 93 20.51 -18.15 -9.14
N ASN A 94 19.88 -18.90 -10.03
CA ASN A 94 20.36 -19.02 -11.42
C ASN A 94 19.55 -18.20 -12.44
N GLY A 95 18.38 -17.71 -12.04
CA GLY A 95 17.48 -16.95 -12.90
C GLY A 95 16.38 -16.27 -12.07
N PRO A 96 16.74 -15.31 -11.20
CA PRO A 96 15.78 -14.62 -10.37
C PRO A 96 14.95 -13.65 -11.24
N MET A 97 13.78 -14.12 -11.67
CA MET A 97 12.83 -13.50 -12.61
C MET A 97 12.61 -11.97 -12.43
N TYR A 98 12.78 -11.46 -11.20
CA TYR A 98 12.57 -10.03 -10.88
C TYR A 98 13.46 -9.10 -11.71
N GLY A 99 14.66 -9.50 -12.10
CA GLY A 99 15.55 -8.60 -12.85
C GLY A 99 15.06 -8.40 -14.29
N CYS A 100 14.67 -9.47 -14.99
CA CYS A 100 14.03 -9.36 -16.31
C CYS A 100 12.74 -8.52 -16.27
N LEU A 101 11.87 -8.75 -15.27
CA LEU A 101 10.67 -7.94 -15.05
C LEU A 101 11.01 -6.46 -14.82
N SER A 102 12.05 -6.17 -14.05
CA SER A 102 12.52 -4.80 -13.80
C SER A 102 13.05 -4.13 -15.08
N GLY A 103 13.77 -4.86 -15.93
CA GLY A 103 14.20 -4.39 -17.24
C GLY A 103 13.01 -4.06 -18.17
N ILE A 104 11.99 -4.92 -18.19
CA ILE A 104 10.75 -4.66 -18.94
C ILE A 104 10.03 -3.43 -18.38
N ASN A 105 9.87 -3.33 -17.05
CA ASN A 105 9.31 -2.15 -16.38
C ASN A 105 10.01 -0.87 -16.81
N ALA A 106 11.34 -0.87 -16.80
CA ALA A 106 12.14 0.26 -17.20
C ALA A 106 11.85 0.66 -18.66
N LEU A 107 11.75 -0.30 -19.58
CA LEU A 107 11.40 -0.03 -20.98
C LEU A 107 9.95 0.47 -21.16
N LEU A 108 8.99 -0.06 -20.41
CA LEU A 108 7.60 0.42 -20.47
C LEU A 108 7.48 1.90 -20.06
N THR A 109 8.34 2.40 -19.17
CA THR A 109 8.29 3.83 -18.75
C THR A 109 8.69 4.83 -19.84
N ILE A 110 9.34 4.38 -20.91
CA ILE A 110 9.78 5.23 -22.03
C ILE A 110 8.91 5.05 -23.28
N ILE A 111 7.83 4.25 -23.18
CA ILE A 111 6.84 4.14 -24.25
C ILE A 111 6.05 5.44 -24.32
N HIS A 112 6.16 6.10 -25.46
CA HIS A 112 5.27 7.18 -25.88
C HIS A 112 4.20 6.55 -26.75
N ASP A 113 3.01 6.35 -26.18
CA ASP A 113 1.97 5.54 -26.77
C ASP A 113 1.31 6.17 -28.00
N ASP A 114 1.30 7.49 -28.07
CA ASP A 114 0.95 8.31 -29.24
C ASP A 114 1.78 7.96 -30.50
N LYS A 115 3.02 7.48 -30.34
CA LYS A 115 3.92 7.11 -31.46
C LYS A 115 3.38 6.00 -32.38
N TYR A 116 2.56 5.07 -31.87
CA TYR A 116 2.25 3.81 -32.55
C TYR A 116 0.92 3.80 -33.32
N GLU A 117 0.81 4.49 -34.45
CA GLU A 117 -0.47 4.58 -35.20
C GLU A 117 -0.75 3.38 -36.11
N ASN A 118 0.26 2.58 -36.46
CA ASN A 118 0.12 1.46 -37.36
C ASN A 118 -0.58 0.26 -36.70
N GLU A 119 -1.68 -0.21 -37.30
CA GLU A 119 -2.47 -1.34 -36.79
C GLU A 119 -1.67 -2.65 -36.69
N GLN A 120 -0.75 -2.92 -37.61
CA GLN A 120 0.11 -4.10 -37.54
C GLN A 120 1.05 -4.03 -36.33
N GLU A 121 1.67 -2.87 -36.07
CA GLU A 121 2.52 -2.67 -34.90
C GLU A 121 1.73 -2.79 -33.59
N ILE A 122 0.54 -2.18 -33.55
CA ILE A 122 -0.39 -2.30 -32.43
C ILE A 122 -0.73 -3.77 -32.17
N ASN A 123 -1.02 -4.56 -33.21
CA ASN A 123 -1.34 -5.98 -33.06
C ASN A 123 -0.16 -6.79 -32.50
N GLN A 124 1.08 -6.45 -32.85
CA GLN A 124 2.27 -7.07 -32.26
C GLN A 124 2.40 -6.75 -30.77
N TRP A 125 2.16 -5.48 -30.39
CA TRP A 125 2.10 -5.09 -28.98
C TRP A 125 0.99 -5.82 -28.22
N LYS A 126 -0.20 -5.99 -28.80
CA LYS A 126 -1.30 -6.75 -28.19
C LYS A 126 -0.88 -8.19 -27.88
N ILE A 127 -0.20 -8.86 -28.81
CA ILE A 127 0.30 -10.24 -28.63
C ILE A 127 1.35 -10.28 -27.51
N LEU A 128 2.32 -9.37 -27.54
CA LEU A 128 3.38 -9.31 -26.53
C LEU A 128 2.84 -9.01 -25.13
N PHE A 129 1.89 -8.06 -25.00
CA PHE A 129 1.28 -7.73 -23.72
C PHE A 129 0.37 -8.83 -23.21
N ASP A 130 -0.35 -9.53 -24.07
CA ASP A 130 -1.12 -10.72 -23.67
C ASP A 130 -0.21 -11.81 -23.10
N HIS A 131 0.92 -12.08 -23.75
CA HIS A 131 1.93 -13.03 -23.26
C HIS A 131 2.51 -12.58 -21.92
N LEU A 132 2.92 -11.31 -21.80
CA LEU A 132 3.45 -10.75 -20.55
C LEU A 132 2.47 -10.82 -19.39
N ILE A 133 1.18 -10.54 -19.63
CA ILE A 133 0.15 -10.63 -18.59
C ILE A 133 0.01 -12.07 -18.10
N LYS A 134 -0.09 -13.04 -19.01
CA LYS A 134 -0.17 -14.47 -18.67
C LYS A 134 1.07 -14.93 -17.89
N LEU A 135 2.25 -14.56 -18.36
CA LEU A 135 3.51 -14.90 -17.71
C LEU A 135 3.60 -14.30 -16.31
N CYS A 136 3.20 -13.05 -16.12
CA CYS A 136 3.15 -12.41 -14.80
C CYS A 136 2.19 -13.11 -13.83
N LEU A 137 1.01 -13.53 -14.29
CA LEU A 137 0.06 -14.28 -13.47
C LEU A 137 0.60 -15.66 -13.08
N GLU A 138 1.29 -16.33 -13.99
CA GLU A 138 1.97 -17.60 -13.72
C GLU A 138 3.11 -17.43 -12.71
N ILE A 139 3.95 -16.41 -12.87
CA ILE A 139 5.01 -16.09 -11.90
C ILE A 139 4.40 -15.75 -10.53
N ALA A 140 3.29 -15.01 -10.50
CA ALA A 140 2.60 -14.67 -9.27
C ALA A 140 2.02 -15.91 -8.56
N SER A 141 1.53 -16.91 -9.30
CA SER A 141 1.03 -18.16 -8.70
C SER A 141 2.18 -19.02 -8.13
N LEU A 142 3.35 -19.00 -8.75
CA LEU A 142 4.56 -19.69 -8.26
C LEU A 142 5.14 -19.01 -7.00
N THR A 143 5.23 -17.69 -7.00
CA THR A 143 5.93 -16.92 -5.95
C THR A 143 5.02 -16.47 -4.81
N GLY A 144 3.72 -16.31 -5.08
CA GLY A 144 2.70 -15.85 -4.13
C GLY A 144 2.63 -16.67 -2.83
N PRO A 145 2.68 -18.02 -2.86
CA PRO A 145 2.66 -18.84 -1.65
C PRO A 145 3.82 -18.54 -0.69
N ILE A 146 5.02 -18.26 -1.20
CA ILE A 146 6.21 -17.94 -0.38
C ILE A 146 6.03 -16.60 0.31
N VAL A 147 5.59 -15.57 -0.43
CA VAL A 147 5.40 -14.21 0.09
C VAL A 147 4.22 -14.12 1.05
N SER A 148 3.25 -15.04 0.91
CA SER A 148 2.03 -15.10 1.72
C SER A 148 2.11 -16.06 2.91
N SER A 149 3.27 -16.68 3.17
CA SER A 149 3.47 -17.64 4.27
C SER A 149 3.79 -16.96 5.60
N SER A 150 3.06 -17.38 6.65
CA SER A 150 3.22 -16.93 8.05
C SER A 150 4.64 -17.16 8.61
N SER A 151 5.32 -18.16 8.06
CA SER A 151 6.73 -18.48 8.29
C SER A 151 7.30 -19.05 6.97
N PRO A 152 8.01 -18.25 6.16
CA PRO A 152 8.52 -18.66 4.85
C PRO A 152 9.47 -19.86 4.90
N GLU A 153 10.11 -20.09 6.06
CA GLU A 153 11.04 -21.20 6.31
C GLU A 153 10.34 -22.58 6.38
N GLY A 154 9.05 -22.61 6.72
CA GLY A 154 8.30 -23.87 6.95
C GLY A 154 7.71 -24.55 5.71
N MET A 155 7.88 -23.98 4.50
CA MET A 155 7.40 -24.58 3.23
C MET A 155 8.52 -25.28 2.44
N MET A 156 9.67 -25.53 3.07
CA MET A 156 10.73 -26.32 2.48
C MET A 156 10.26 -27.79 2.36
N PRO A 157 10.43 -28.45 1.20
CA PRO A 157 10.29 -29.91 1.11
C PRO A 157 11.08 -30.59 2.23
N MET A 158 10.48 -31.57 2.93
CA MET A 158 11.10 -32.25 4.08
C MET A 158 12.49 -32.83 3.78
N GLU A 159 12.76 -33.18 2.52
CA GLU A 159 14.05 -33.65 2.02
C GLU A 159 15.16 -32.58 2.04
N LEU A 160 14.81 -31.29 2.10
CA LEU A 160 15.76 -30.17 2.12
C LEU A 160 15.99 -29.59 3.52
N THR A 161 15.07 -29.80 4.46
CA THR A 161 15.26 -29.45 5.88
C THR A 161 16.33 -30.30 6.57
N GLU A 162 16.55 -31.53 6.10
CA GLU A 162 17.65 -32.38 6.59
C GLU A 162 19.03 -31.94 6.08
N ILE A 163 19.08 -31.14 5.01
CA ILE A 163 20.33 -30.57 4.45
C ILE A 163 20.63 -29.20 5.08
N CYS A 164 19.62 -28.44 5.48
CA CYS A 164 19.76 -27.12 6.12
C CYS A 164 19.93 -27.22 7.65
N GLY A 165 20.63 -28.26 8.12
CA GLY A 165 20.89 -28.48 9.55
C GLY A 165 21.45 -27.22 10.21
N LYS A 166 20.84 -26.86 11.34
CA LYS A 166 21.26 -25.87 12.35
C LYS A 166 22.71 -25.37 12.19
N ASP A 167 22.88 -24.18 11.64
CA ASP A 167 24.10 -23.39 11.84
C ASP A 167 23.69 -21.95 12.16
N ASP A 168 23.47 -21.70 13.45
CA ASP A 168 23.82 -20.43 14.07
C ASP A 168 25.35 -20.44 14.18
N ASP A 169 26.07 -20.01 13.15
CA ASP A 169 27.46 -19.54 13.29
C ASP A 169 27.86 -18.73 12.05
N ASP A 170 28.45 -17.56 12.31
CA ASP A 170 29.04 -16.64 11.35
C ASP A 170 30.17 -17.34 10.57
N ASP A 171 29.89 -17.84 9.36
CA ASP A 171 30.92 -18.30 8.43
C ASP A 171 30.82 -17.60 7.07
N GLU A 172 31.76 -16.68 6.82
CA GLU A 172 32.00 -15.96 5.55
C GLU A 172 32.47 -16.89 4.39
N ASN A 173 32.18 -18.19 4.45
CA ASN A 173 32.66 -19.18 3.48
C ASN A 173 31.56 -20.10 2.91
N SER A 174 30.28 -19.68 2.93
CA SER A 174 29.19 -20.36 2.22
C SER A 174 29.19 -20.03 0.71
N ASN A 175 30.21 -20.51 -0.01
CA ASN A 175 30.28 -20.44 -1.47
C ASN A 175 29.17 -21.29 -2.13
N GLY A 176 27.96 -20.73 -2.21
CA GLY A 176 26.92 -21.18 -3.12
C GLY A 176 25.73 -21.94 -2.53
N GLN A 177 25.57 -22.03 -1.21
CA GLN A 177 24.33 -22.53 -0.62
C GLN A 177 23.21 -21.49 -0.77
N ILE A 178 22.05 -21.96 -1.25
CA ILE A 178 20.85 -21.13 -1.40
C ILE A 178 20.20 -21.08 -0.03
N THR A 179 19.91 -19.88 0.48
CA THR A 179 19.23 -19.71 1.76
C THR A 179 17.73 -19.50 1.56
N SER A 180 16.92 -19.85 2.56
CA SER A 180 15.49 -19.52 2.61
C SER A 180 15.24 -18.01 2.46
N GLN A 181 16.14 -17.19 3.02
CA GLN A 181 16.14 -15.74 2.88
C GLN A 181 16.35 -15.30 1.43
N MET A 182 17.26 -15.94 0.68
CA MET A 182 17.49 -15.62 -0.73
C MET A 182 16.25 -15.91 -1.58
N LEU A 183 15.58 -17.04 -1.34
CA LEU A 183 14.31 -17.37 -1.98
C LEU A 183 13.24 -16.32 -1.65
N LEU A 184 13.07 -15.97 -0.38
CA LEU A 184 12.08 -14.99 0.05
C LEU A 184 12.29 -13.62 -0.61
N VAL A 185 13.53 -13.13 -0.64
CA VAL A 185 13.87 -11.85 -1.29
C VAL A 185 13.60 -11.91 -2.79
N CYS A 186 13.93 -13.02 -3.45
CA CYS A 186 13.65 -13.24 -4.87
C CYS A 186 12.13 -13.16 -5.14
N CYS A 187 11.32 -13.94 -4.41
CA CYS A 187 9.86 -13.95 -4.58
C CYS A 187 9.23 -12.58 -4.26
N TRP A 188 9.65 -11.93 -3.18
CA TRP A 188 9.13 -10.62 -2.78
C TRP A 188 9.42 -9.55 -3.84
N ARG A 189 10.65 -9.51 -4.37
CA ARG A 189 11.01 -8.60 -5.47
C ARG A 189 10.26 -8.92 -6.76
N THR A 190 10.06 -10.21 -7.05
CA THR A 190 9.33 -10.65 -8.24
C THR A 190 7.88 -10.15 -8.22
N ILE A 191 7.16 -10.33 -7.10
CA ILE A 191 5.80 -9.82 -6.91
C ILE A 191 5.74 -8.29 -7.02
N LYS A 192 6.75 -7.59 -6.47
CA LYS A 192 6.87 -6.14 -6.62
C LYS A 192 6.95 -5.72 -8.09
N GLU A 193 7.83 -6.35 -8.86
CA GLU A 193 8.02 -6.00 -10.26
C GLU A 193 6.79 -6.35 -11.12
N ILE A 194 6.06 -7.43 -10.82
CA ILE A 194 4.75 -7.73 -11.44
C ILE A 194 3.74 -6.63 -11.13
N SER A 195 3.64 -6.23 -9.86
CA SER A 195 2.75 -5.15 -9.44
C SER A 195 3.07 -3.81 -10.11
N LEU A 196 4.34 -3.54 -10.41
CA LEU A 196 4.72 -2.36 -11.19
C LEU A 196 4.38 -2.53 -12.67
N LEU A 197 4.63 -3.70 -13.25
CA LEU A 197 4.39 -3.98 -14.67
C LEU A 197 2.93 -3.83 -15.04
N PHE A 198 2.04 -4.44 -14.27
CA PHE A 198 0.59 -4.31 -14.47
C PHE A 198 0.13 -2.85 -14.40
N SER A 199 0.68 -2.05 -13.49
CA SER A 199 0.35 -0.64 -13.40
C SER A 199 0.80 0.16 -14.63
N ARG A 200 1.97 -0.18 -15.20
CA ARG A 200 2.47 0.44 -16.43
C ARG A 200 1.65 0.06 -17.65
N LEU A 201 1.27 -1.21 -17.77
CA LEU A 201 0.34 -1.65 -18.82
C LEU A 201 -0.99 -0.89 -18.71
N GLY A 202 -1.53 -0.74 -17.50
CA GLY A 202 -2.73 0.06 -17.26
C GLY A 202 -2.60 1.52 -17.71
N GLN A 203 -1.50 2.20 -17.37
CA GLN A 203 -1.22 3.57 -17.80
C GLN A 203 -1.16 3.73 -19.32
N ILE A 204 -0.55 2.78 -20.02
CA ILE A 204 -0.44 2.80 -21.49
C ILE A 204 -1.78 2.47 -22.15
N GLY A 205 -2.58 1.59 -21.52
CA GLY A 205 -3.71 0.95 -22.16
C GLY A 205 -5.09 1.55 -21.87
N ILE A 206 -5.39 1.84 -20.60
CA ILE A 206 -6.76 2.10 -20.13
C ILE A 206 -7.42 3.28 -20.86
N LYS A 207 -6.67 4.37 -21.10
CA LYS A 207 -7.20 5.58 -21.76
C LYS A 207 -7.73 5.35 -23.17
N TYR A 208 -7.28 4.29 -23.85
CA TYR A 208 -7.70 3.94 -25.21
C TYR A 208 -8.88 2.96 -25.26
N ILE A 209 -9.39 2.52 -24.11
CA ILE A 209 -10.52 1.58 -24.04
C ILE A 209 -11.82 2.38 -24.06
N GLN A 210 -12.67 2.11 -25.05
CA GLN A 210 -14.04 2.65 -25.13
C GLN A 210 -15.09 1.58 -24.83
N ASN A 211 -14.89 0.36 -25.34
CA ASN A 211 -15.72 -0.82 -25.11
C ASN A 211 -14.90 -2.10 -25.39
N GLU A 212 -15.55 -3.27 -25.30
CA GLU A 212 -14.90 -4.59 -25.51
C GLU A 212 -14.13 -4.72 -26.83
N ASN A 213 -14.59 -4.04 -27.90
CA ASN A 213 -14.02 -4.16 -29.25
C ASN A 213 -13.10 -3.00 -29.64
N GLN A 214 -13.12 -1.89 -28.88
CA GLN A 214 -12.37 -0.67 -29.19
C GLN A 214 -11.30 -0.42 -28.13
N TYR A 215 -10.08 -0.90 -28.43
CA TYR A 215 -8.89 -0.76 -27.60
C TYR A 215 -7.60 -0.83 -28.44
N ARG A 216 -6.49 -0.27 -27.91
CA ARG A 216 -5.19 -0.23 -28.59
C ARG A 216 -4.22 -1.28 -28.08
N PHE A 217 -3.79 -1.21 -26.81
CA PHE A 217 -2.69 -2.07 -26.32
C PHE A 217 -3.17 -3.25 -25.48
N ILE A 218 -4.09 -3.01 -24.54
CA ILE A 218 -4.69 -4.03 -23.69
C ILE A 218 -6.21 -3.96 -23.82
N SER A 219 -6.85 -5.13 -23.77
CA SER A 219 -8.31 -5.26 -23.85
C SER A 219 -8.99 -4.95 -22.52
N LEU A 220 -10.31 -4.69 -22.57
CA LEU A 220 -11.14 -4.53 -21.38
C LEU A 220 -11.02 -5.74 -20.42
N LYS A 221 -11.04 -6.95 -20.97
CA LYS A 221 -10.89 -8.20 -20.21
C LYS A 221 -9.53 -8.28 -19.49
N GLN A 222 -8.45 -7.87 -20.15
CA GLN A 222 -7.12 -7.85 -19.55
C GLN A 222 -7.03 -6.84 -18.41
N VAL A 223 -7.69 -5.68 -18.52
CA VAL A 223 -7.78 -4.71 -17.41
C VAL A 223 -8.51 -5.32 -16.21
N HIS A 224 -9.63 -6.01 -16.43
CA HIS A 224 -10.32 -6.71 -15.33
C HIS A 224 -9.43 -7.75 -14.66
N ILE A 225 -8.69 -8.56 -15.43
CA ILE A 225 -7.73 -9.54 -14.90
C ILE A 225 -6.66 -8.87 -14.04
N ILE A 226 -6.12 -7.73 -14.50
CA ILE A 226 -5.14 -6.93 -13.74
C ILE A 226 -5.78 -6.39 -12.44
N CYS A 227 -7.02 -5.90 -12.50
CA CYS A 227 -7.74 -5.41 -11.34
C CYS A 227 -7.96 -6.54 -10.32
N ASP A 228 -8.41 -7.71 -10.77
CA ASP A 228 -8.62 -8.90 -9.95
C ASP A 228 -7.33 -9.33 -9.24
N TYR A 229 -6.18 -9.26 -9.92
CA TYR A 229 -4.87 -9.49 -9.31
C TYR A 229 -4.64 -8.54 -8.13
N TYR A 230 -4.82 -7.23 -8.31
CA TYR A 230 -4.64 -6.28 -7.19
C TYR A 230 -5.63 -6.51 -6.05
N MET A 231 -6.89 -6.86 -6.37
CA MET A 231 -7.89 -7.18 -5.34
C MET A 231 -7.51 -8.39 -4.52
N GLU A 232 -7.04 -9.44 -5.18
CA GLU A 232 -6.52 -10.62 -4.51
C GLU A 232 -5.33 -10.27 -3.61
N GLN A 233 -4.37 -9.48 -4.11
CA GLN A 233 -3.20 -9.08 -3.33
C GLN A 233 -3.54 -8.18 -2.14
N LEU A 234 -4.51 -7.28 -2.25
CA LEU A 234 -4.88 -6.34 -1.18
C LEU A 234 -5.84 -6.95 -0.16
N LEU A 235 -6.80 -7.76 -0.60
CA LEU A 235 -7.88 -8.22 0.28
C LEU A 235 -7.66 -9.65 0.80
N LYS A 236 -6.93 -10.51 0.08
CA LYS A 236 -6.71 -11.91 0.48
C LYS A 236 -5.33 -12.19 1.06
N SER A 237 -4.33 -11.36 0.79
CA SER A 237 -2.98 -11.58 1.31
C SER A 237 -2.89 -11.37 2.82
N ARG A 238 -2.20 -12.30 3.50
CA ARG A 238 -2.03 -12.28 4.97
C ARG A 238 -0.84 -11.46 5.44
N HIS A 239 0.11 -11.16 4.55
CA HIS A 239 1.38 -10.53 4.88
C HIS A 239 1.41 -9.05 4.51
N CYS A 240 1.93 -8.24 5.44
CA CYS A 240 2.09 -6.79 5.28
C CYS A 240 2.86 -6.43 4.01
N GLY A 241 3.92 -7.19 3.72
CA GLY A 241 4.73 -6.98 2.52
C GLY A 241 3.94 -7.14 1.23
N ALA A 242 3.02 -8.10 1.13
CA ALA A 242 2.31 -8.38 -0.13
C ALA A 242 1.36 -7.24 -0.53
N TYR A 243 0.51 -6.78 0.39
CA TYR A 243 -0.42 -5.69 0.08
C TYR A 243 0.29 -4.32 -0.02
N GLU A 244 1.39 -4.08 0.71
CA GLU A 244 2.17 -2.85 0.56
C GLU A 244 2.87 -2.77 -0.81
N LEU A 245 3.33 -3.91 -1.34
CA LEU A 245 3.88 -3.99 -2.70
C LEU A 245 2.81 -3.66 -3.76
N ALA A 246 1.65 -4.31 -3.64
CA ALA A 246 0.52 -4.12 -4.55
C ALA A 246 -0.05 -2.69 -4.51
N TYR A 247 -0.05 -2.06 -3.32
CA TYR A 247 -0.62 -0.73 -3.09
C TYR A 247 -0.11 0.33 -4.09
N THR A 248 1.19 0.36 -4.37
CA THR A 248 1.79 1.37 -5.26
C THR A 248 1.31 1.23 -6.71
N GLY A 249 1.22 0.00 -7.22
CA GLY A 249 0.70 -0.27 -8.56
C GLY A 249 -0.80 -0.07 -8.65
N PHE A 250 -1.55 -0.47 -7.62
CA PHE A 250 -3.00 -0.32 -7.58
C PHE A 250 -3.45 1.15 -7.53
N LEU A 251 -2.69 2.00 -6.84
CA LEU A 251 -2.92 3.45 -6.83
C LEU A 251 -2.90 4.02 -8.26
N ILE A 252 -1.90 3.65 -9.04
CA ILE A 252 -1.77 4.05 -10.45
C ILE A 252 -2.95 3.54 -11.28
N ILE A 253 -3.37 2.29 -11.10
CA ILE A 253 -4.55 1.75 -11.79
C ILE A 253 -5.81 2.53 -11.44
N CYS A 254 -6.05 2.81 -10.15
CA CYS A 254 -7.22 3.56 -9.71
C CYS A 254 -7.29 4.95 -10.33
N GLU A 255 -6.15 5.66 -10.41
CA GLU A 255 -6.03 6.94 -11.11
C GLU A 255 -6.52 6.83 -12.57
N GLN A 256 -6.06 5.81 -13.30
CA GLN A 256 -6.46 5.60 -14.70
C GLN A 256 -7.95 5.27 -14.83
N LEU A 257 -8.49 4.46 -13.92
CA LEU A 257 -9.91 4.06 -13.93
C LEU A 257 -10.84 5.26 -13.75
N TRP A 258 -10.53 6.18 -12.83
CA TRP A 258 -11.32 7.41 -12.64
C TRP A 258 -11.45 8.25 -13.91
N SER A 259 -10.42 8.24 -14.75
CA SER A 259 -10.37 8.98 -16.02
C SER A 259 -10.66 8.14 -17.27
N ALA A 260 -11.12 6.88 -17.11
CA ALA A 260 -11.31 5.98 -18.24
C ALA A 260 -12.45 6.44 -19.15
N ASN A 261 -12.28 6.28 -20.47
CA ASN A 261 -13.29 6.59 -21.49
C ASN A 261 -14.31 5.44 -21.69
N CYS A 262 -14.46 4.57 -20.69
CA CYS A 262 -15.31 3.40 -20.72
C CYS A 262 -16.16 3.34 -19.45
N ASP A 263 -17.48 3.29 -19.62
CA ASP A 263 -18.44 3.28 -18.50
C ASP A 263 -18.22 2.11 -17.54
N ASP A 264 -17.82 0.94 -18.04
CA ASP A 264 -17.56 -0.21 -17.17
C ASP A 264 -16.38 0.09 -16.22
N LEU A 265 -15.29 0.64 -16.77
CA LEU A 265 -14.07 0.94 -16.02
C LEU A 265 -14.21 2.14 -15.08
N CYS A 266 -14.82 3.24 -15.52
CA CYS A 266 -14.93 4.45 -14.68
C CYS A 266 -15.89 4.27 -13.49
N ASN A 267 -16.78 3.28 -13.56
CA ASN A 267 -17.68 2.92 -12.46
C ASN A 267 -17.08 1.90 -11.48
N LEU A 268 -15.95 1.23 -11.82
CA LEU A 268 -15.30 0.27 -10.91
C LEU A 268 -14.88 0.91 -9.57
N PRO A 269 -14.19 2.07 -9.54
CA PRO A 269 -13.83 2.74 -8.28
C PRO A 269 -15.02 2.93 -7.33
N ILE A 270 -16.16 3.35 -7.87
CA ILE A 270 -17.38 3.58 -7.08
C ILE A 270 -17.91 2.27 -6.48
N LYS A 271 -18.06 1.23 -7.32
CA LYS A 271 -18.50 -0.11 -6.88
C LYS A 271 -17.56 -0.66 -5.79
N TRP A 272 -16.27 -0.45 -5.94
CA TRP A 272 -15.25 -0.90 -5.00
C TRP A 272 -15.27 -0.15 -3.67
N ILE A 273 -15.49 1.17 -3.67
CA ILE A 273 -15.68 1.93 -2.44
C ILE A 273 -16.92 1.43 -1.70
N GLU A 274 -18.04 1.25 -2.40
CA GLU A 274 -19.28 0.75 -1.80
C GLU A 274 -19.11 -0.65 -1.22
N ASN A 275 -18.42 -1.54 -1.93
CA ASN A 275 -18.08 -2.86 -1.43
C ASN A 275 -17.14 -2.77 -0.23
N GLY A 276 -16.13 -1.90 -0.24
CA GLY A 276 -15.22 -1.70 0.88
C GLY A 276 -15.91 -1.16 2.12
N ILE A 277 -16.88 -0.24 1.96
CA ILE A 277 -17.73 0.24 3.06
C ILE A 277 -18.58 -0.90 3.61
N LYS A 278 -19.26 -1.65 2.74
CA LYS A 278 -20.03 -2.84 3.12
C LYS A 278 -19.16 -3.88 3.82
N MET A 279 -17.93 -4.10 3.40
CA MET A 279 -17.01 -5.02 4.07
C MET A 279 -16.69 -4.60 5.51
N VAL A 280 -16.71 -3.29 5.83
CA VAL A 280 -16.59 -2.82 7.21
C VAL A 280 -17.91 -2.97 7.97
N GLU A 281 -19.04 -2.61 7.35
CA GLU A 281 -20.38 -2.64 7.95
C GLU A 281 -20.93 -4.06 8.17
N GLU A 282 -20.69 -4.95 7.21
CA GLU A 282 -21.26 -6.29 7.19
C GLU A 282 -20.56 -7.15 8.23
N ASN A 283 -21.39 -7.61 9.16
CA ASN A 283 -21.08 -8.60 10.19
C ASN A 283 -20.80 -9.99 9.57
N SER A 284 -19.84 -10.11 8.65
CA SER A 284 -19.61 -11.39 7.98
C SER A 284 -18.98 -12.39 8.95
N LEU A 285 -19.78 -13.39 9.34
CA LEU A 285 -19.36 -14.58 10.08
C LEU A 285 -18.32 -15.43 9.30
N ASP A 286 -18.08 -15.10 8.04
CA ASP A 286 -17.02 -15.69 7.22
C ASP A 286 -15.64 -15.19 7.70
N LYS A 287 -15.05 -15.93 8.66
CA LYS A 287 -13.64 -15.81 9.09
C LYS A 287 -12.63 -15.84 7.92
N ASN A 288 -13.08 -16.21 6.72
CA ASN A 288 -12.28 -16.33 5.51
C ASN A 288 -12.33 -15.10 4.57
N LYS A 289 -13.24 -14.13 4.75
CA LYS A 289 -13.40 -12.99 3.81
C LYS A 289 -12.64 -11.72 4.18
N LEU A 290 -12.40 -11.51 5.47
CA LEU A 290 -11.50 -10.48 5.96
C LEU A 290 -10.55 -11.15 6.93
N CYS A 291 -9.29 -11.30 6.53
CA CYS A 291 -8.29 -11.81 7.46
C CYS A 291 -8.21 -10.85 8.65
N LEU A 292 -8.56 -11.36 9.84
CA LEU A 292 -8.27 -10.80 11.17
C LEU A 292 -6.74 -10.73 11.40
N THR A 293 -5.99 -10.15 10.46
CA THR A 293 -4.64 -9.70 10.75
C THR A 293 -4.75 -8.52 11.71
N ARG A 294 -3.80 -8.41 12.65
CA ARG A 294 -3.82 -7.47 13.79
C ARG A 294 -3.90 -5.96 13.43
N ARG A 295 -4.11 -5.60 12.15
CA ARG A 295 -4.14 -4.24 11.58
C ARG A 295 -5.25 -4.01 10.54
N SER A 296 -6.27 -4.86 10.49
CA SER A 296 -7.38 -4.76 9.53
C SER A 296 -7.03 -5.10 8.06
N GLY A 297 -5.97 -5.89 7.84
CA GLY A 297 -5.57 -6.38 6.51
C GLY A 297 -5.13 -5.29 5.54
N GLY A 298 -5.21 -5.58 4.24
CA GLY A 298 -4.99 -4.58 3.19
C GLY A 298 -6.23 -3.73 2.86
N LEU A 299 -7.34 -3.85 3.60
CA LEU A 299 -8.55 -3.05 3.39
C LEU A 299 -8.31 -1.53 3.49
N PRO A 300 -7.56 -1.01 4.48
CA PRO A 300 -7.19 0.41 4.49
C PRO A 300 -6.40 0.83 3.26
N PHE A 301 -5.47 0.00 2.79
CA PHE A 301 -4.68 0.27 1.58
C PHE A 301 -5.56 0.26 0.33
N TYR A 302 -6.48 -0.70 0.22
CA TYR A 302 -7.49 -0.78 -0.84
C TYR A 302 -8.35 0.49 -0.93
N LEU A 303 -8.96 0.90 0.18
CA LEU A 303 -9.79 2.12 0.21
C LEU A 303 -8.96 3.37 -0.10
N GLN A 304 -7.75 3.46 0.44
CA GLN A 304 -6.85 4.59 0.17
C GLN A 304 -6.43 4.68 -1.29
N SER A 305 -6.07 3.57 -1.94
CA SER A 305 -5.69 3.57 -3.36
C SER A 305 -6.80 4.12 -4.24
N ILE A 306 -8.05 3.74 -3.98
CA ILE A 306 -9.19 4.18 -4.80
C ILE A 306 -9.51 5.66 -4.53
N LEU A 307 -9.55 6.05 -3.26
CA LEU A 307 -9.99 7.39 -2.85
C LEU A 307 -8.93 8.48 -3.00
N THR A 308 -7.67 8.11 -3.15
CA THR A 308 -6.57 9.09 -3.27
C THR A 308 -6.75 10.00 -4.48
N ASP A 309 -7.25 9.45 -5.58
CA ASP A 309 -7.43 10.15 -6.86
C ASP A 309 -8.91 10.37 -7.19
N GLU A 310 -9.79 10.34 -6.18
CA GLU A 310 -11.22 10.67 -6.33
C GLU A 310 -11.40 12.06 -6.98
N PRO A 311 -12.12 12.16 -8.11
CA PRO A 311 -12.41 13.42 -8.77
C PRO A 311 -13.21 14.38 -7.88
N ILE A 312 -12.75 15.63 -7.77
CA ILE A 312 -13.43 16.67 -7.01
C ILE A 312 -14.39 17.42 -7.94
N LYS A 313 -15.69 17.40 -7.64
CA LYS A 313 -16.75 18.03 -8.47
C LYS A 313 -16.60 19.55 -8.60
N GLN A 314 -16.19 20.23 -7.52
CA GLN A 314 -15.97 21.68 -7.52
C GLN A 314 -14.77 22.06 -6.65
N ARG A 315 -13.99 23.06 -7.08
CA ARG A 315 -12.81 23.53 -6.34
C ARG A 315 -13.21 23.99 -4.93
N GLY A 316 -12.58 23.39 -3.92
CA GLY A 316 -12.86 23.69 -2.50
C GLY A 316 -13.93 22.81 -1.86
N GLN A 317 -14.62 21.94 -2.61
CA GLN A 317 -15.45 20.90 -2.02
C GLN A 317 -14.61 19.73 -1.52
N GLN A 318 -15.08 19.11 -0.45
CA GLN A 318 -14.54 17.85 0.05
C GLN A 318 -14.86 16.73 -0.95
N ARG A 319 -13.97 15.74 -1.02
CA ARG A 319 -14.21 14.49 -1.75
C ARG A 319 -15.43 13.77 -1.19
N THR A 320 -16.38 13.45 -2.06
CA THR A 320 -17.71 12.95 -1.68
C THR A 320 -17.60 11.58 -1.03
N TYR A 321 -16.82 10.67 -1.61
CA TYR A 321 -16.70 9.31 -1.11
C TYR A 321 -15.75 9.20 0.09
N VAL A 322 -14.71 10.05 0.17
CA VAL A 322 -13.92 10.18 1.41
C VAL A 322 -14.81 10.64 2.57
N ALA A 323 -15.63 11.68 2.37
CA ALA A 323 -16.56 12.16 3.39
C ALA A 323 -17.54 11.06 3.83
N LYS A 324 -18.19 10.40 2.87
CA LYS A 324 -19.11 9.27 3.12
C LYS A 324 -18.43 8.17 3.94
N LEU A 325 -17.21 7.76 3.58
CA LEU A 325 -16.46 6.75 4.31
C LEU A 325 -16.16 7.22 5.74
N MET A 326 -15.63 8.43 5.93
CA MET A 326 -15.29 8.96 7.25
C MET A 326 -16.52 9.04 8.16
N ASP A 327 -17.65 9.52 7.65
CA ASP A 327 -18.90 9.58 8.41
C ASP A 327 -19.41 8.19 8.79
N THR A 328 -19.42 7.24 7.85
CA THR A 328 -19.80 5.85 8.13
C THR A 328 -18.91 5.23 9.21
N LEU A 329 -17.59 5.31 9.08
CA LEU A 329 -16.66 4.68 10.02
C LEU A 329 -16.75 5.30 11.42
N LEU A 330 -16.87 6.63 11.51
CA LEU A 330 -17.02 7.31 12.80
C LEU A 330 -18.40 7.03 13.43
N ASN A 331 -19.46 6.85 12.63
CA ASN A 331 -20.77 6.41 13.10
C ASN A 331 -20.71 4.98 13.68
N ILE A 332 -19.99 4.07 13.02
CA ILE A 332 -19.77 2.71 13.51
C ILE A 332 -19.09 2.75 14.88
N ILE A 333 -18.01 3.54 15.02
CA ILE A 333 -17.28 3.69 16.29
C ILE A 333 -18.15 4.32 17.38
N GLN A 334 -18.96 5.31 17.03
CA GLN A 334 -19.81 6.03 17.98
C GLN A 334 -20.95 5.16 18.53
N ASN A 335 -21.46 4.22 17.74
CA ASN A 335 -22.54 3.32 18.14
C ASN A 335 -22.03 2.07 18.88
N ASP A 336 -20.88 2.16 19.57
CA ASP A 336 -20.30 1.07 20.39
C ASP A 336 -21.28 0.67 21.53
N PRO A 337 -21.76 -0.59 21.58
CA PRO A 337 -22.61 -1.11 22.63
C PRO A 337 -21.93 -1.15 24.00
N ASP A 338 -20.62 -0.98 24.11
CA ASP A 338 -19.99 -0.76 25.43
C ASP A 338 -20.19 0.70 25.91
N THR A 339 -20.44 1.66 25.01
CA THR A 339 -20.82 3.04 25.35
C THR A 339 -22.33 3.23 25.55
N ILE A 340 -23.15 2.33 25.00
CA ILE A 340 -24.60 2.28 25.26
C ILE A 340 -24.80 1.26 26.38
N GLN A 341 -25.17 1.67 27.58
CA GLN A 341 -25.62 0.72 28.61
C GLN A 341 -26.86 -0.02 28.06
N ILE A 342 -26.65 -1.16 27.39
CA ILE A 342 -27.73 -2.00 26.93
C ILE A 342 -28.24 -2.75 28.15
N ASP A 343 -29.44 -2.38 28.58
CA ASP A 343 -30.26 -3.12 29.53
C ASP A 343 -30.28 -4.61 29.16
N GLY A 344 -29.50 -5.40 29.90
CA GLY A 344 -29.74 -6.82 30.19
C GLY A 344 -29.84 -7.82 29.04
N GLN A 345 -29.73 -7.44 27.77
CA GLN A 345 -29.81 -8.39 26.66
C GLN A 345 -28.43 -8.91 26.28
N ILE A 346 -28.19 -10.18 26.60
CA ILE A 346 -27.00 -10.94 26.20
C ILE A 346 -27.00 -11.03 24.68
N LEU A 347 -26.23 -10.17 24.01
CA LEU A 347 -25.86 -10.37 22.61
C LEU A 347 -25.17 -11.74 22.50
N GLU A 348 -25.68 -12.62 21.63
CA GLU A 348 -25.11 -13.94 21.36
C GLU A 348 -23.58 -13.83 21.13
N ASN A 349 -22.78 -14.73 21.69
CA ASN A 349 -21.30 -14.69 21.64
C ASN A 349 -20.74 -14.51 20.22
N SER A 350 -21.41 -15.06 19.20
CA SER A 350 -21.06 -14.89 17.79
C SER A 350 -21.24 -13.46 17.29
N ARG A 351 -22.38 -12.81 17.60
CA ARG A 351 -22.66 -11.42 17.23
C ARG A 351 -21.69 -10.45 17.90
N LYS A 352 -21.31 -10.72 19.15
CA LYS A 352 -20.34 -9.91 19.89
C LYS A 352 -18.94 -9.93 19.26
N ILE A 353 -18.46 -11.09 18.82
CA ILE A 353 -17.16 -11.23 18.13
C ILE A 353 -17.17 -10.49 16.81
N THR A 354 -18.23 -10.64 16.03
CA THR A 354 -18.33 -10.01 14.71
C THR A 354 -18.39 -8.50 14.81
N TYR A 355 -19.22 -7.98 15.72
CA TYR A 355 -19.32 -6.55 15.95
C TYR A 355 -18.00 -5.93 16.45
N LEU A 356 -17.28 -6.64 17.35
CA LEU A 356 -15.94 -6.23 17.78
C LEU A 356 -14.96 -6.13 16.61
N SER A 357 -15.03 -7.05 15.65
CA SER A 357 -14.22 -7.00 14.43
C SER A 357 -14.53 -5.72 13.64
N THR A 358 -15.81 -5.43 13.39
CA THR A 358 -16.26 -4.22 12.70
C THR A 358 -15.73 -2.95 13.36
N LEU A 359 -15.80 -2.84 14.68
CA LEU A 359 -15.23 -1.70 15.41
C LEU A 359 -13.72 -1.56 15.20
N ILE A 360 -12.97 -2.66 15.34
CA ILE A 360 -11.51 -2.65 15.16
C ILE A 360 -11.16 -2.24 13.72
N HIS A 361 -11.90 -2.73 12.72
CA HIS A 361 -11.75 -2.32 11.33
C HIS A 361 -12.05 -0.83 11.14
N ALA A 362 -13.09 -0.30 11.76
CA ALA A 362 -13.43 1.11 11.69
C ALA A 362 -12.32 1.99 12.29
N TYR A 363 -11.87 1.69 13.52
CA TYR A 363 -10.78 2.43 14.18
C TYR A 363 -9.50 2.44 13.34
N ASN A 364 -9.07 1.27 12.85
CA ASN A 364 -7.82 1.16 12.09
C ASN A 364 -7.93 1.81 10.70
N THR A 365 -9.09 1.73 10.05
CA THR A 365 -9.32 2.38 8.77
C THR A 365 -9.29 3.89 8.95
N VAL A 366 -10.06 4.46 9.89
CA VAL A 366 -10.04 5.89 10.23
C VAL A 366 -8.62 6.37 10.55
N ARG A 367 -7.89 5.60 11.38
CA ARG A 367 -6.50 5.88 11.70
C ARG A 367 -5.62 5.95 10.45
N SER A 368 -5.79 5.05 9.50
CA SER A 368 -4.99 5.03 8.27
C SER A 368 -5.16 6.33 7.47
N PHE A 369 -6.38 6.87 7.38
CA PHE A 369 -6.68 8.14 6.71
C PHE A 369 -6.07 9.32 7.48
N TYR A 370 -6.18 9.32 8.81
CA TYR A 370 -5.46 10.30 9.64
C TYR A 370 -3.95 10.20 9.58
N ARG A 371 -3.36 9.09 9.12
CA ARG A 371 -1.92 8.96 8.93
C ARG A 371 -1.45 9.45 7.56
N ASN A 372 -2.28 9.28 6.53
CA ASN A 372 -1.88 9.55 5.15
C ASN A 372 -2.01 11.06 4.82
N GLN A 373 -0.89 11.68 4.40
CA GLN A 373 -0.81 13.11 4.14
C GLN A 373 -1.67 13.57 2.95
N ARG A 374 -1.99 12.68 2.00
CA ARG A 374 -2.84 13.02 0.84
C ARG A 374 -4.28 13.34 1.22
N PHE A 375 -4.74 12.88 2.38
CA PHE A 375 -6.09 13.13 2.90
C PHE A 375 -6.14 14.24 3.96
N SER A 376 -5.09 15.05 4.11
CA SER A 376 -4.99 16.04 5.21
C SER A 376 -6.18 17.01 5.26
N ASN A 377 -6.60 17.53 4.10
CA ASN A 377 -7.76 18.42 4.01
C ASN A 377 -9.07 17.64 4.18
N ASP A 378 -9.13 16.41 3.68
CA ASP A 378 -10.33 15.58 3.75
C ASP A 378 -10.66 15.15 5.18
N VAL A 379 -9.65 14.86 6.01
CA VAL A 379 -9.86 14.43 7.41
C VAL A 379 -9.95 15.59 8.40
N TYR A 380 -9.59 16.81 8.00
CA TYR A 380 -9.56 17.98 8.89
C TYR A 380 -10.91 18.24 9.59
N PRO A 381 -12.06 18.21 8.90
CA PRO A 381 -13.38 18.42 9.54
C PRO A 381 -13.72 17.37 10.60
N TYR A 382 -13.06 16.21 10.56
CA TYR A 382 -13.35 15.08 11.44
C TYR A 382 -12.45 15.01 12.67
N ILE A 383 -11.40 15.84 12.77
CA ILE A 383 -10.37 15.76 13.83
C ILE A 383 -11.01 15.77 15.22
N GLU A 384 -11.93 16.71 15.47
CA GLU A 384 -12.61 16.84 16.77
C GLU A 384 -13.37 15.57 17.14
N ARG A 385 -14.18 15.07 16.20
CA ARG A 385 -14.96 13.83 16.37
C ARG A 385 -14.05 12.61 16.57
N GLY A 386 -12.96 12.53 15.81
CA GLY A 386 -11.94 11.49 15.96
C GLY A 386 -11.27 11.52 17.33
N LEU A 387 -10.92 12.70 17.84
CA LEU A 387 -10.37 12.86 19.20
C LEU A 387 -11.37 12.41 20.25
N HIS A 388 -12.61 12.89 20.17
CA HIS A 388 -13.67 12.51 21.11
C HIS A 388 -13.81 10.97 21.18
N LEU A 389 -14.01 10.31 20.05
CA LEU A 389 -14.17 8.86 19.97
C LEU A 389 -12.92 8.11 20.43
N SER A 390 -11.73 8.61 20.10
CA SER A 390 -10.48 8.00 20.56
C SER A 390 -10.32 8.09 22.08
N ILE A 391 -10.73 9.19 22.72
CA ILE A 391 -10.66 9.37 24.19
C ILE A 391 -11.69 8.49 24.88
N THR A 392 -12.95 8.49 24.42
CA THR A 392 -13.99 7.62 25.00
C THR A 392 -13.66 6.14 24.78
N GLY A 393 -12.98 5.78 23.69
CA GLY A 393 -12.51 4.41 23.47
C GLY A 393 -11.56 3.86 24.55
N PHE A 394 -10.90 4.72 25.34
CA PHE A 394 -10.09 4.27 26.49
C PHE A 394 -10.95 3.70 27.64
N THR A 395 -12.23 4.05 27.74
CA THR A 395 -13.15 3.47 28.74
C THR A 395 -13.68 2.10 28.36
N SER A 396 -13.39 1.59 27.15
CA SER A 396 -13.93 0.30 26.70
C SER A 396 -13.45 -0.83 27.61
N SER A 397 -14.35 -1.74 27.97
CA SER A 397 -14.01 -2.95 28.72
C SER A 397 -13.08 -3.88 27.94
N ILE A 398 -13.08 -3.77 26.60
CA ILE A 398 -12.36 -4.63 25.67
C ILE A 398 -10.98 -4.05 25.34
N TRP A 399 -9.93 -4.80 25.66
CA TRP A 399 -8.53 -4.38 25.43
C TRP A 399 -8.22 -4.03 23.96
N MET A 400 -8.76 -4.79 23.01
CA MET A 400 -8.54 -4.55 21.58
C MET A 400 -9.09 -3.20 21.11
N ILE A 401 -10.23 -2.76 21.66
CA ILE A 401 -10.81 -1.44 21.39
C ILE A 401 -9.93 -0.36 22.00
N ARG A 402 -9.54 -0.51 23.28
CA ARG A 402 -8.62 0.44 23.95
C ARG A 402 -7.30 0.62 23.17
N ASN A 403 -6.72 -0.48 22.69
CA ASN A 403 -5.50 -0.43 21.86
C ASN A 403 -5.75 0.31 20.54
N SER A 404 -6.85 0.01 19.84
CA SER A 404 -7.19 0.67 18.57
C SER A 404 -7.45 2.18 18.76
N ALA A 405 -8.14 2.55 19.84
CA ALA A 405 -8.39 3.92 20.25
C ALA A 405 -7.09 4.67 20.62
N THR A 406 -6.17 4.02 21.34
CA THR A 406 -4.83 4.57 21.67
C THR A 406 -4.04 4.89 20.40
N LEU A 407 -4.06 3.96 19.45
CA LEU A 407 -3.38 4.09 18.18
C LEU A 407 -3.99 5.21 17.31
N LEU A 408 -5.31 5.34 17.33
CA LEU A 408 -6.02 6.46 16.69
C LEU A 408 -5.65 7.80 17.33
N LEU A 409 -5.73 7.90 18.66
CA LEU A 409 -5.36 9.08 19.44
C LEU A 409 -3.94 9.54 19.09
N SER A 410 -2.97 8.64 19.17
CA SER A 410 -1.56 8.94 18.84
C SER A 410 -1.41 9.50 17.43
N THR A 411 -2.16 8.96 16.47
CA THR A 411 -2.12 9.41 15.06
C THR A 411 -2.72 10.80 14.90
N ILE A 412 -3.86 11.09 15.54
CA ILE A 412 -4.49 12.41 15.49
C ILE A 412 -3.65 13.45 16.23
N VAL A 413 -3.08 13.10 17.38
CA VAL A 413 -2.15 13.98 18.12
C VAL A 413 -0.93 14.33 17.26
N GLN A 414 -0.32 13.36 16.59
CA GLN A 414 0.77 13.63 15.64
C GLN A 414 0.33 14.50 14.46
N ARG A 415 -0.93 14.39 14.02
CA ARG A 415 -1.49 15.23 12.95
C ARG A 415 -1.66 16.68 13.39
N ILE A 416 -2.12 16.91 14.63
CA ILE A 416 -2.35 18.25 15.18
C ILE A 416 -1.04 18.94 15.56
N PHE A 417 -0.14 18.22 16.23
CA PHE A 417 1.07 18.78 16.86
C PHE A 417 2.37 18.46 16.12
N GLY A 418 2.31 17.68 15.04
CA GLY A 418 3.48 17.20 14.30
C GLY A 418 4.23 16.03 14.99
N PRO A 419 5.18 15.40 14.29
CA PRO A 419 5.96 14.29 14.82
C PRO A 419 6.86 14.74 15.97
N SER A 420 6.87 13.97 17.06
CA SER A 420 7.76 14.23 18.20
C SER A 420 9.22 14.11 17.76
N LYS A 421 10.00 15.17 17.92
CA LYS A 421 11.45 15.11 17.69
C LYS A 421 12.13 14.70 19.00
N THR A 422 12.16 13.40 19.27
CA THR A 422 12.78 12.80 20.47
C THR A 422 14.31 12.69 20.34
N LYS A 423 15.00 13.72 19.83
CA LYS A 423 16.47 13.74 19.91
C LYS A 423 16.96 14.08 21.33
N ASP A 424 16.10 14.69 22.16
CA ASP A 424 16.46 15.19 23.49
C ASP A 424 15.54 14.61 24.59
N GLY A 425 15.47 13.27 24.71
CA GLY A 425 14.76 12.58 25.81
C GLY A 425 13.23 12.71 25.82
N GLU A 426 12.55 11.87 26.62
CA GLU A 426 11.09 11.83 26.74
C GLU A 426 10.49 13.06 27.47
N ASP A 427 11.32 13.83 28.16
CA ASP A 427 10.87 14.91 29.05
C ASP A 427 10.78 16.29 28.38
N ASN A 428 11.54 16.55 27.32
CA ASN A 428 11.57 17.86 26.65
C ASN A 428 10.68 17.89 25.39
N LEU A 429 9.37 18.13 25.59
CA LEU A 429 8.48 18.46 24.48
C LEU A 429 8.91 19.78 23.83
N SER A 430 9.26 19.74 22.54
CA SER A 430 9.58 20.95 21.78
C SER A 430 8.39 21.91 21.77
N LYS A 431 8.62 23.20 22.01
CA LYS A 431 7.60 24.27 21.83
C LYS A 431 6.94 24.22 20.45
N LYS A 432 7.64 23.68 19.43
CA LYS A 432 7.11 23.50 18.07
C LYS A 432 6.01 22.44 17.96
N ASN A 433 5.87 21.58 18.97
CA ASN A 433 4.87 20.50 19.04
C ASN A 433 3.81 20.79 20.12
N SER A 434 3.57 22.07 20.39
CA SER A 434 2.61 22.58 21.36
C SER A 434 1.88 23.77 20.76
N MET A 435 0.66 24.02 21.22
CA MET A 435 -0.11 25.21 20.84
C MET A 435 -0.82 25.82 22.06
N THR A 436 -1.35 27.02 21.92
CA THR A 436 -2.12 27.62 23.01
C THR A 436 -3.42 26.84 23.24
N SER A 437 -3.86 26.75 24.49
CA SER A 437 -5.19 26.25 24.86
C SER A 437 -6.30 26.92 24.05
N ARG A 438 -6.22 28.26 23.91
CA ARG A 438 -7.16 29.06 23.12
C ARG A 438 -7.22 28.62 21.67
N GLU A 439 -6.07 28.41 21.01
CA GLU A 439 -6.04 27.93 19.62
C GLU A 439 -6.67 26.53 19.51
N PHE A 440 -6.32 25.63 20.43
CA PHE A 440 -6.83 24.27 20.41
C PHE A 440 -8.34 24.20 20.62
N PHE A 441 -8.87 24.85 21.66
CA PHE A 441 -10.31 24.82 21.97
C PHE A 441 -11.14 25.70 21.03
N ASN A 442 -10.56 26.70 20.37
CA ASN A 442 -11.26 27.40 19.29
C ASN A 442 -11.41 26.52 18.05
N LYS A 443 -10.42 25.65 17.76
CA LYS A 443 -10.50 24.68 16.66
C LYS A 443 -11.41 23.49 17.01
N TYR A 444 -11.42 23.07 18.27
CA TYR A 444 -12.10 21.86 18.76
C TYR A 444 -12.90 22.14 20.06
N PRO A 445 -13.99 22.91 19.98
CA PRO A 445 -14.69 23.45 21.17
C PRO A 445 -15.36 22.42 22.06
N SER A 446 -15.90 21.32 21.51
CA SER A 446 -16.55 20.26 22.29
C SER A 446 -15.58 19.50 23.19
N LEU A 447 -14.30 19.46 22.84
CA LEU A 447 -13.28 18.77 23.63
C LEU A 447 -13.06 19.42 24.99
N PHE A 448 -13.30 20.73 25.13
CA PHE A 448 -13.20 21.38 26.45
C PHE A 448 -14.20 20.79 27.44
N HIS A 449 -15.45 20.63 27.01
CA HIS A 449 -16.51 20.06 27.83
C HIS A 449 -16.23 18.59 28.16
N LEU A 450 -15.77 17.81 27.16
CA LEU A 450 -15.35 16.42 27.38
C LEU A 450 -14.24 16.33 28.43
N PHE A 451 -13.20 17.15 28.31
CA PHE A 451 -12.07 17.14 29.25
C PHE A 451 -12.54 17.49 30.66
N TYR A 452 -13.35 18.55 30.78
CA TYR A 452 -13.90 18.98 32.06
C TYR A 452 -14.72 17.86 32.74
N GLN A 453 -15.65 17.24 32.02
CA GLN A 453 -16.50 16.18 32.57
C GLN A 453 -15.69 14.95 33.01
N GLN A 454 -14.75 14.50 32.18
CA GLN A 454 -13.93 13.31 32.48
C GLN A 454 -12.97 13.55 33.66
N LEU A 455 -12.35 14.74 33.73
CA LEU A 455 -11.51 15.13 34.86
C LEU A 455 -12.35 15.22 36.15
N GLN A 456 -13.51 15.86 36.11
CA GLN A 456 -14.40 15.98 37.27
C GLN A 456 -14.88 14.61 37.79
N GLN A 457 -15.28 13.71 36.89
CA GLN A 457 -15.70 12.35 37.26
C GLN A 457 -14.56 11.60 37.95
N THR A 458 -13.37 11.61 37.34
CA THR A 458 -12.19 10.90 37.87
C THR A 458 -11.76 11.41 39.25
N THR A 459 -11.77 12.73 39.47
CA THR A 459 -11.45 13.31 40.79
C THR A 459 -12.52 13.00 41.86
N SER A 460 -13.78 12.81 41.46
CA SER A 460 -14.90 12.55 42.38
C SER A 460 -14.96 11.08 42.80
N THR A 461 -14.65 10.14 41.89
CA THR A 461 -14.53 8.71 42.19
C THR A 461 -13.13 8.38 42.69
N ARG A 462 -12.88 8.60 43.99
CA ARG A 462 -11.60 8.34 44.69
C ARG A 462 -11.24 6.84 44.84
N SER A 463 -11.63 6.00 43.90
CA SER A 463 -11.42 4.55 43.91
C SER A 463 -10.25 4.17 42.99
N SER A 464 -9.22 3.55 43.58
CA SER A 464 -8.04 2.89 42.98
C SER A 464 -7.57 3.34 41.59
N ILE A 465 -6.27 3.66 41.51
CA ILE A 465 -5.50 4.03 40.29
C ILE A 465 -5.66 3.00 39.13
N GLU A 466 -6.19 1.82 39.41
CA GLU A 466 -6.42 0.70 38.47
C GLU A 466 -7.76 0.73 37.71
N SER A 467 -8.64 1.72 37.94
CA SER A 467 -9.95 1.80 37.26
C SER A 467 -9.87 2.25 35.79
N LEU A 468 -10.80 1.82 34.92
CA LEU A 468 -10.90 2.25 33.51
C LEU A 468 -10.94 3.79 33.33
N SER A 469 -11.40 4.52 34.35
CA SER A 469 -11.38 5.99 34.41
C SER A 469 -9.95 6.58 34.37
N SER A 470 -8.94 5.85 34.86
CA SER A 470 -7.53 6.28 34.79
C SER A 470 -6.97 6.24 33.36
N SER A 471 -7.55 5.41 32.48
CA SER A 471 -7.12 5.28 31.08
C SER A 471 -7.55 6.50 30.24
N CYS A 472 -8.74 7.05 30.46
CA CYS A 472 -9.17 8.31 29.82
C CYS A 472 -8.39 9.52 30.35
N LEU A 473 -8.10 9.54 31.65
CA LEU A 473 -7.26 10.57 32.25
C LEU A 473 -5.90 10.63 31.55
N PHE A 474 -5.26 9.49 31.30
CA PHE A 474 -4.00 9.43 30.57
C PHE A 474 -4.09 10.07 29.17
N ALA A 475 -5.13 9.74 28.40
CA ALA A 475 -5.35 10.32 27.07
C ALA A 475 -5.51 11.85 27.10
N ILE A 476 -6.27 12.36 28.07
CA ILE A 476 -6.49 13.80 28.25
C ILE A 476 -5.19 14.50 28.66
N LEU A 477 -4.45 13.94 29.63
CA LEU A 477 -3.18 14.49 30.09
C LEU A 477 -2.11 14.52 28.99
N LEU A 478 -2.08 13.53 28.09
CA LEU A 478 -1.20 13.54 26.92
C LEU A 478 -1.45 14.73 25.98
N ILE A 479 -2.72 15.13 25.82
CA ILE A 479 -3.08 16.31 25.02
C ILE A 479 -2.75 17.58 25.81
N LEU A 480 -3.17 17.66 27.08
CA LEU A 480 -2.95 18.83 27.94
C LEU A 480 -1.46 19.16 28.10
N ARG A 481 -0.57 18.17 28.17
CA ARG A 481 0.90 18.37 28.21
C ARG A 481 1.43 19.16 26.99
N ARG A 482 0.67 19.21 25.89
CA ARG A 482 1.01 19.94 24.66
C ARG A 482 0.29 21.29 24.54
N LEU A 483 -0.50 21.67 25.54
CA LEU A 483 -1.19 22.95 25.60
C LEU A 483 -0.53 23.87 26.62
N TYR A 484 -0.46 25.16 26.32
CA TYR A 484 -0.02 26.19 27.26
C TYR A 484 -1.02 27.36 27.29
N PRO A 485 -1.11 28.11 28.41
CA PRO A 485 -2.04 29.23 28.54
C PRO A 485 -1.83 30.29 27.46
N SER A 486 -2.91 30.89 26.96
CA SER A 486 -2.81 32.07 26.11
C SER A 486 -2.59 33.31 26.97
N PRO A 487 -1.76 34.28 26.56
CA PRO A 487 -1.68 35.59 27.23
C PRO A 487 -3.02 36.35 27.26
N LEU A 488 -4.00 35.93 26.46
CA LEU A 488 -5.32 36.53 26.32
C LEU A 488 -6.44 35.66 26.91
N ASP A 489 -6.10 34.64 27.72
CA ASP A 489 -7.09 33.82 28.41
C ASP A 489 -7.86 34.70 29.43
N GLY A 490 -9.20 34.61 29.45
CA GLY A 490 -10.06 35.37 30.37
C GLY A 490 -10.58 36.73 29.86
N ILE A 491 -10.13 37.21 28.70
CA ILE A 491 -10.59 38.50 28.13
C ILE A 491 -11.82 38.29 27.22
N ASP A 492 -11.76 37.33 26.28
CA ASP A 492 -12.83 37.07 25.28
C ASP A 492 -13.25 35.60 25.17
N CYS A 493 -12.59 34.68 25.89
CA CYS A 493 -12.82 33.24 25.77
C CYS A 493 -13.05 32.62 27.14
N SER A 494 -14.17 31.90 27.29
CA SER A 494 -14.56 31.23 28.54
C SER A 494 -13.95 29.83 28.70
N LEU A 495 -13.24 29.31 27.70
CA LEU A 495 -12.63 27.98 27.65
C LEU A 495 -11.17 28.02 28.11
N THR A 496 -10.93 28.40 29.37
CA THR A 496 -9.58 28.58 29.93
C THR A 496 -9.05 27.34 30.65
N LEU A 497 -7.73 27.11 30.61
CA LEU A 497 -7.08 26.00 31.33
C LEU A 497 -7.26 26.11 32.86
N ASP A 498 -7.45 27.32 33.39
CA ASP A 498 -7.67 27.56 34.83
C ASP A 498 -8.87 26.77 35.37
N LYS A 499 -9.89 26.54 34.54
CA LYS A 499 -11.06 25.74 34.92
C LYS A 499 -10.77 24.24 35.05
N LEU A 500 -9.70 23.75 34.41
CA LEU A 500 -9.28 22.35 34.45
C LEU A 500 -8.24 22.10 35.55
N LEU A 501 -7.49 23.13 35.93
CA LEU A 501 -6.39 23.06 36.91
C LEU A 501 -6.76 22.40 38.26
N PRO A 502 -7.94 22.65 38.87
CA PRO A 502 -8.32 22.03 40.15
C PRO A 502 -8.43 20.50 40.11
N PHE A 503 -8.57 19.91 38.92
CA PHE A 503 -8.73 18.48 38.72
C PHE A 503 -7.41 17.78 38.33
N VAL A 504 -6.39 18.54 37.91
CA VAL A 504 -5.07 18.01 37.50
C VAL A 504 -4.06 18.03 38.67
N ILE A 505 -4.22 18.96 39.62
CA ILE A 505 -3.35 19.10 40.80
C ILE A 505 -3.72 18.11 41.93
N LYS A 506 -4.95 17.61 41.93
CA LYS A 506 -5.44 16.60 42.88
C LYS A 506 -5.11 15.19 42.39
#